data_AF-A0A4R8MJM9-F1
#
_entry.id   AF-A0A4R8MJM9-F1
#
_cell.length_a   1.000
_cell.length_b   1.000
_cell.length_c   1.000
_cell.angle_alpha   90.00
_cell.angle_beta   90.00
_cell.angle_gamma   90.00
#
_symmetry.space_group_name_H-M   'P 1'
#
loop_
_entity.id
_entity.type
_entity.pdbx_description
1 polymer ?
#
loop_
_entity_poly.entity_id
_entity_poly.type
_entity_poly.pdbx_seq_one_letter_code
_entity_poly.pdbx_strand_id
1 'polypeptide(L)'
;MLRIEFLKRISLTAILVAAVNVPEGKEPKKVSNGTKGLLEIPLYPMSVADEILLSITNKIFQSGMEFDSFLILFSSELKNLYPYDENAKTLTYKDLYCASIRCEILFCLANVILKVWQNLCLQFGFEGYGTKEFESDTIQIQEWIISLGNQFKMGGTPHFSLKTKEDQNGSQTKVNFFVPWFGNLKTETIQFFPLSLEIHKVWKEAAAFKNQIEFNQNIVSEVLRILNLLLYRMNGAQARWHQYSVRFYYLNFVEQEFEQKQNKKNQEIQNQNSKSLVSVRGVSLESAVRTIKERAFHMQSGVYHEMDRQNQQMVVSSLIHVMDQISESIDGEKEITKKLRLVHKYGGIISVSTAASARDSLSVIEDALFLLQKERRLHFP
;
A
#
# COMPACT_ATOMS: atom_id res chain seq x y z
N MET A 1 23.55 -28.23 21.69
CA MET A 1 23.74 -27.02 20.86
C MET A 1 23.12 -25.87 21.61
N LEU A 2 23.93 -24.88 21.98
CA LEU A 2 23.44 -23.73 22.75
C LEU A 2 22.56 -22.85 21.83
N ARG A 3 21.50 -22.23 22.37
CA ARG A 3 20.59 -21.32 21.63
C ARG A 3 21.36 -20.26 20.83
N ILE A 4 22.52 -19.83 21.32
CA ILE A 4 23.42 -18.86 20.70
C ILE A 4 24.10 -19.44 19.44
N GLU A 5 24.57 -20.69 19.45
CA GLU A 5 25.17 -21.34 18.28
C GLU A 5 24.14 -21.59 17.17
N PHE A 6 22.88 -21.83 17.56
CA PHE A 6 21.76 -21.94 16.62
C PHE A 6 21.44 -20.58 15.99
N LEU A 7 21.28 -19.52 16.79
CA LEU A 7 21.01 -18.16 16.31
C LEU A 7 22.11 -17.63 15.38
N LYS A 8 23.38 -17.91 15.68
CA LYS A 8 24.53 -17.55 14.81
C LYS A 8 24.52 -18.25 13.44
N ARG A 9 23.76 -19.34 13.27
CA ARG A 9 23.66 -20.10 12.02
C ARG A 9 22.42 -19.76 11.19
N ILE A 10 21.46 -19.00 11.73
CA ILE A 10 20.28 -18.59 10.96
C ILE A 10 20.67 -17.39 10.12
N SER A 11 20.62 -17.51 8.79
CA SER A 11 20.85 -16.37 7.91
C SER A 11 19.75 -15.31 8.09
N LEU A 12 20.10 -14.05 7.90
CA LEU A 12 19.14 -12.94 7.92
C LEU A 12 17.96 -13.20 6.96
N THR A 13 18.24 -13.80 5.82
CA THR A 13 17.25 -14.26 4.83
C THR A 13 16.25 -15.23 5.44
N ALA A 14 16.71 -16.22 6.21
CA ALA A 14 15.83 -17.19 6.85
C ALA A 14 14.97 -16.55 7.96
N ILE A 15 15.51 -15.57 8.71
CA ILE A 15 14.73 -14.80 9.69
C ILE A 15 13.66 -13.95 8.99
N LEU A 16 14.03 -13.28 7.88
CA LEU A 16 13.08 -12.50 7.09
C LEU A 16 11.97 -13.38 6.52
N VAL A 17 12.32 -14.51 5.91
CA VAL A 17 11.36 -15.44 5.32
C VAL A 17 10.45 -16.03 6.40
N ALA A 18 10.99 -16.36 7.58
CA ALA A 18 10.19 -16.79 8.71
C ALA A 18 9.22 -15.67 9.16
N ALA A 19 9.68 -14.42 9.23
CA ALA A 19 8.85 -13.27 9.60
C ALA A 19 7.73 -13.00 8.57
N VAL A 20 7.99 -13.16 7.27
CA VAL A 20 6.97 -13.09 6.21
C VAL A 20 5.96 -14.24 6.32
N ASN A 21 6.42 -15.44 6.68
CA ASN A 21 5.59 -16.64 6.80
C ASN A 21 4.81 -16.74 8.12
N VAL A 22 5.00 -15.82 9.08
CA VAL A 22 4.15 -15.81 10.29
C VAL A 22 2.74 -15.38 9.89
N PRO A 23 1.72 -16.23 10.07
CA PRO A 23 0.35 -15.81 9.85
C PRO A 23 -0.05 -14.84 10.97
N GLU A 24 0.05 -13.53 10.74
CA GLU A 24 -0.58 -12.54 11.61
C GLU A 24 -2.11 -12.67 11.47
N GLY A 25 -2.73 -13.53 12.30
CA GLY A 25 -4.17 -13.50 12.61
C GLY A 25 -5.16 -13.55 11.43
N LYS A 26 -4.75 -13.92 10.22
CA LYS A 26 -5.63 -13.96 9.05
C LYS A 26 -6.57 -15.16 9.21
N GLU A 27 -7.86 -14.90 9.43
CA GLU A 27 -8.86 -15.96 9.34
C GLU A 27 -8.71 -16.68 7.99
N PRO A 28 -8.76 -18.02 7.97
CA PRO A 28 -8.68 -18.76 6.72
C PRO A 28 -9.82 -18.30 5.81
N LYS A 29 -9.46 -17.78 4.63
CA LYS A 29 -10.43 -17.47 3.57
C LYS A 29 -11.26 -18.73 3.32
N LYS A 30 -12.53 -18.73 3.71
CA LYS A 30 -13.48 -19.73 3.21
C LYS A 30 -13.50 -19.55 1.70
N VAL A 31 -13.10 -20.59 0.97
CA VAL A 31 -13.27 -20.66 -0.48
C VAL A 31 -14.77 -20.56 -0.74
N SER A 32 -15.26 -19.36 -1.02
CA SER A 32 -16.64 -19.19 -1.43
C SER A 32 -16.73 -19.72 -2.86
N ASN A 33 -17.20 -20.97 -3.00
CA ASN A 33 -17.77 -21.44 -4.26
C ASN A 33 -19.08 -20.66 -4.48
N GLY A 34 -18.94 -19.42 -4.94
CA GLY A 34 -20.02 -18.50 -5.26
C GLY A 34 -20.32 -18.55 -6.76
N THR A 35 -21.60 -18.72 -7.08
CA THR A 35 -22.17 -18.84 -8.41
C THR A 35 -21.85 -17.65 -9.32
N LYS A 36 -21.36 -17.93 -10.53
CA LYS A 36 -21.12 -16.99 -11.65
C LYS A 36 -22.42 -16.39 -12.22
N GLY A 37 -23.17 -15.63 -11.42
CA GLY A 37 -24.46 -15.07 -11.78
C GLY A 37 -24.58 -13.61 -11.43
N LEU A 38 -23.90 -12.75 -12.20
CA LEU A 38 -23.84 -11.27 -12.25
C LEU A 38 -22.36 -10.91 -12.37
N LEU A 39 -21.98 -10.05 -13.33
CA LEU A 39 -20.62 -9.52 -13.49
C LEU A 39 -20.00 -9.29 -12.11
N GLU A 40 -18.95 -10.06 -11.78
CA GLU A 40 -18.31 -10.01 -10.47
C GLU A 40 -17.59 -8.66 -10.40
N ILE A 41 -18.25 -7.70 -9.74
CA ILE A 41 -17.76 -6.35 -9.64
C ILE A 41 -16.49 -6.38 -8.77
N PRO A 42 -15.34 -5.90 -9.26
CA PRO A 42 -14.06 -6.14 -8.63
C PRO A 42 -13.97 -5.49 -7.24
N LEU A 43 -13.42 -6.25 -6.29
CA LEU A 43 -13.15 -5.77 -4.95
C LEU A 43 -11.65 -5.85 -4.71
N TYR A 44 -11.02 -4.73 -4.34
CA TYR A 44 -9.61 -4.72 -3.99
C TYR A 44 -9.40 -5.32 -2.59
N PRO A 45 -8.70 -6.47 -2.44
CA PRO A 45 -8.51 -7.11 -1.12
C PRO A 45 -7.74 -6.22 -0.12
N MET A 46 -7.89 -6.45 1.19
CA MET A 46 -7.12 -5.70 2.21
C MET A 46 -5.64 -6.12 2.26
N SER A 47 -5.36 -7.39 2.02
CA SER A 47 -4.06 -8.03 2.22
C SER A 47 -3.25 -8.24 0.93
N VAL A 48 -3.55 -7.50 -0.14
CA VAL A 48 -2.94 -7.72 -1.47
C VAL A 48 -1.42 -7.68 -1.42
N ALA A 49 -0.84 -6.61 -0.85
CA ALA A 49 0.62 -6.46 -0.79
C ALA A 49 1.28 -7.56 0.05
N ASP A 50 0.69 -7.96 1.17
CA ASP A 50 1.20 -9.07 1.97
C ASP A 50 1.13 -10.42 1.25
N GLU A 51 0.03 -10.68 0.53
CA GLU A 51 -0.16 -11.91 -0.25
C GLU A 51 0.85 -11.99 -1.39
N ILE A 52 1.15 -10.87 -2.04
CA ILE A 52 2.18 -10.79 -3.07
C ILE A 52 3.58 -10.96 -2.46
N LEU A 53 3.87 -10.29 -1.35
CA LEU A 53 5.12 -10.42 -0.62
C LEU A 53 5.38 -11.89 -0.24
N LEU A 54 4.37 -12.56 0.33
CA LEU A 54 4.42 -13.96 0.70
C LEU A 54 4.64 -14.86 -0.53
N SER A 55 3.89 -14.62 -1.60
CA SER A 55 3.97 -15.39 -2.85
C SER A 55 5.36 -15.30 -3.48
N ILE A 56 5.90 -14.09 -3.64
CA ILE A 56 7.24 -13.88 -4.19
C ILE A 56 8.29 -14.52 -3.27
N THR A 57 8.21 -14.27 -1.97
CA THR A 57 9.16 -14.81 -0.98
C THR A 57 9.22 -16.33 -1.05
N ASN A 58 8.08 -17.01 -1.08
CA ASN A 58 8.01 -18.46 -1.17
C ASN A 58 8.45 -19.00 -2.53
N LYS A 59 8.27 -18.24 -3.61
CA LYS A 59 8.75 -18.60 -4.95
C LYS A 59 10.28 -18.56 -5.04
N ILE A 60 10.92 -17.55 -4.47
CA ILE A 60 12.36 -17.30 -4.68
C ILE A 60 13.25 -17.91 -3.60
N PHE A 61 12.75 -18.10 -2.39
CA PHE A 61 13.60 -18.51 -1.27
C PHE A 61 14.17 -19.91 -1.46
N GLN A 62 15.46 -20.04 -1.17
CA GLN A 62 16.17 -21.32 -1.10
C GLN A 62 17.01 -21.35 0.17
N SER A 63 17.10 -22.52 0.80
CA SER A 63 17.92 -22.69 2.01
C SER A 63 19.38 -22.33 1.72
N GLY A 64 19.98 -21.50 2.58
CA GLY A 64 21.35 -21.00 2.39
C GLY A 64 21.49 -19.77 1.48
N MET A 65 20.38 -19.21 0.98
CA MET A 65 20.40 -17.99 0.18
C MET A 65 20.89 -16.77 0.97
N GLU A 66 21.86 -16.05 0.41
CA GLU A 66 22.33 -14.78 0.93
C GLU A 66 21.29 -13.67 0.75
N PHE A 67 21.31 -12.69 1.65
CA PHE A 67 20.28 -11.65 1.69
C PHE A 67 20.32 -10.74 0.46
N ASP A 68 21.51 -10.36 -0.01
CA ASP A 68 21.68 -9.60 -1.25
C ASP A 68 21.07 -10.32 -2.46
N SER A 69 21.35 -11.62 -2.58
CA SER A 69 20.79 -12.45 -3.65
C SER A 69 19.27 -12.52 -3.57
N PHE A 70 18.72 -12.66 -2.36
CA PHE A 70 17.28 -12.63 -2.13
C PHE A 70 16.67 -11.29 -2.59
N LEU A 71 17.24 -10.15 -2.21
CA LEU A 71 16.72 -8.83 -2.56
C LEU A 71 16.74 -8.57 -4.07
N ILE A 72 17.79 -9.02 -4.78
CA ILE A 72 17.89 -8.90 -6.24
C ILE A 72 16.80 -9.74 -6.91
N LEU A 73 16.64 -11.01 -6.52
CA LEU A 73 15.60 -11.90 -7.06
C LEU A 73 14.20 -11.38 -6.75
N PHE A 74 13.96 -10.92 -5.53
CA PHE A 74 12.70 -10.32 -5.12
C PHE A 74 12.36 -9.12 -6.00
N SER A 75 13.33 -8.23 -6.20
CA SER A 75 13.12 -7.02 -6.99
C SER A 75 12.85 -7.32 -8.46
N SER A 76 13.54 -8.32 -9.02
CA SER A 76 13.31 -8.81 -10.39
C SER A 76 11.90 -9.38 -10.55
N GLU A 77 11.47 -10.27 -9.65
CA GLU A 77 10.14 -10.87 -9.66
C GLU A 77 9.04 -9.81 -9.51
N LEU A 78 9.21 -8.85 -8.59
CA LEU A 78 8.25 -7.76 -8.40
C LEU A 78 8.14 -6.88 -9.65
N LYS A 79 9.26 -6.58 -10.32
CA LYS A 79 9.27 -5.82 -11.58
C LYS A 79 8.56 -6.57 -12.70
N ASN A 80 8.76 -7.88 -12.79
CA ASN A 80 8.12 -8.74 -13.79
C ASN A 80 6.60 -8.83 -13.59
N LEU A 81 6.14 -8.96 -12.34
CA LEU A 81 4.71 -9.06 -12.03
C LEU A 81 3.95 -7.76 -12.30
N TYR A 82 4.58 -6.60 -12.05
CA TYR A 82 3.94 -5.30 -12.17
C TYR A 82 4.72 -4.37 -13.08
N PRO A 83 4.82 -4.61 -14.40
CA PRO A 83 5.64 -3.79 -15.30
C PRO A 83 5.26 -2.30 -15.24
N TYR A 84 6.27 -1.42 -15.21
CA TYR A 84 6.13 0.03 -15.22
C TYR A 84 7.36 0.64 -15.89
N ASP A 85 7.13 1.45 -16.93
CA ASP A 85 8.16 2.18 -17.67
C ASP A 85 8.21 3.63 -17.18
N GLU A 86 9.26 3.97 -16.44
CA GLU A 86 9.50 5.31 -15.90
C GLU A 86 9.71 6.38 -16.98
N ASN A 87 10.06 5.98 -18.21
CA ASN A 87 10.39 6.92 -19.29
C ASN A 87 9.22 7.19 -20.25
N ALA A 88 8.07 6.54 -20.04
CA ALA A 88 6.91 6.74 -20.88
C ALA A 88 6.37 8.18 -20.73
N LYS A 89 6.15 8.85 -21.87
CA LYS A 89 5.62 10.23 -21.90
C LYS A 89 4.17 10.33 -21.39
N THR A 90 3.41 9.28 -21.64
CA THR A 90 2.00 9.14 -21.24
C THR A 90 1.84 7.76 -20.62
N LEU A 91 1.18 7.69 -19.47
CA LEU A 91 0.94 6.47 -18.73
C LEU A 91 -0.56 6.15 -18.72
N THR A 92 -0.91 4.90 -18.50
CA THR A 92 -2.29 4.47 -18.25
C THR A 92 -2.57 4.36 -16.74
N TYR A 93 -3.83 4.23 -16.33
CA TYR A 93 -4.11 3.93 -14.91
C TYR A 93 -3.59 2.55 -14.48
N LYS A 94 -3.44 1.61 -15.43
CA LYS A 94 -2.75 0.34 -15.19
C LYS A 94 -1.28 0.57 -14.80
N ASP A 95 -0.59 1.46 -15.49
CA ASP A 95 0.82 1.76 -15.20
C ASP A 95 0.98 2.41 -13.82
N LEU A 96 0.10 3.36 -13.48
CA LEU A 96 0.07 3.97 -12.15
C LEU A 96 -0.29 2.97 -11.05
N TYR A 97 -1.17 2.01 -11.33
CA TYR A 97 -1.44 0.90 -10.43
C TYR A 97 -0.17 0.04 -10.23
N CYS A 98 0.49 -0.39 -11.30
CA CYS A 98 1.74 -1.15 -11.23
C CYS A 98 2.83 -0.39 -10.44
N ALA A 99 2.98 0.91 -10.66
CA ALA A 99 3.96 1.71 -9.94
C ALA A 99 3.63 1.81 -8.44
N SER A 100 2.37 2.11 -8.10
CA SER A 100 1.96 2.26 -6.70
C SER A 100 2.03 0.94 -5.92
N ILE A 101 1.62 -0.19 -6.49
CA ILE A 101 1.63 -1.48 -5.79
C ILE A 101 3.06 -1.99 -5.55
N ARG A 102 3.99 -1.72 -6.49
CA ARG A 102 5.42 -1.94 -6.26
C ARG A 102 5.91 -1.18 -5.03
N CYS A 103 5.54 0.10 -4.92
CA CYS A 103 5.93 0.92 -3.77
C CYS A 103 5.28 0.41 -2.47
N GLU A 104 4.00 0.03 -2.47
CA GLU A 104 3.35 -0.56 -1.29
C GLU A 104 4.11 -1.81 -0.81
N ILE A 105 4.40 -2.75 -1.72
CA ILE A 105 5.12 -3.99 -1.42
C ILE A 105 6.56 -3.71 -0.94
N LEU A 106 7.24 -2.73 -1.53
CA LEU A 106 8.55 -2.27 -1.07
C LEU A 106 8.48 -1.85 0.41
N PHE A 107 7.49 -1.03 0.79
CA PHE A 107 7.33 -0.59 2.17
C PHE A 107 6.92 -1.75 3.09
N CYS A 108 6.12 -2.71 2.64
CA CYS A 108 5.85 -3.95 3.38
C CYS A 108 7.15 -4.73 3.67
N LEU A 109 7.97 -4.98 2.64
CA LEU A 109 9.23 -5.69 2.80
C LEU A 109 10.18 -4.95 3.73
N ALA A 110 10.33 -3.63 3.54
CA ALA A 110 11.21 -2.82 4.37
C ALA A 110 10.75 -2.77 5.85
N ASN A 111 9.44 -2.78 6.11
CA ASN A 111 8.86 -2.96 7.44
C ASN A 111 9.28 -4.30 8.07
N VAL A 112 9.25 -5.39 7.32
CA VAL A 112 9.73 -6.70 7.79
C VAL A 112 11.23 -6.64 8.11
N ILE A 113 12.04 -6.02 7.24
CA ILE A 113 13.48 -5.83 7.48
C ILE A 113 13.72 -5.06 8.78
N LEU A 114 12.96 -3.99 9.05
CA LEU A 114 13.06 -3.24 10.30
C LEU A 114 12.68 -4.07 11.53
N LYS A 115 11.63 -4.89 11.45
CA LYS A 115 11.27 -5.83 12.54
C LYS A 115 12.41 -6.83 12.80
N VAL A 116 13.04 -7.34 11.75
CA VAL A 116 14.22 -8.21 11.87
C VAL A 116 15.39 -7.45 12.52
N TRP A 117 15.60 -6.19 12.13
CA TRP A 117 16.63 -5.35 12.72
C TRP A 117 16.39 -5.07 14.20
N GLN A 118 15.15 -4.80 14.63
CA GLN A 118 14.82 -4.69 16.06
C GLN A 118 15.16 -5.97 16.82
N ASN A 119 14.87 -7.13 16.25
CA ASN A 119 15.21 -8.41 16.87
C ASN A 119 16.72 -8.63 16.97
N LEU A 120 17.51 -8.14 16.02
CA LEU A 120 18.99 -8.15 16.10
C LEU A 120 19.50 -7.19 17.19
N CYS A 121 18.88 -6.02 17.36
CA CYS A 121 19.24 -5.09 18.43
C CYS A 121 19.08 -5.73 19.82
N LEU A 122 18.06 -6.58 20.01
CA LEU A 122 17.84 -7.32 21.25
C LEU A 122 18.90 -8.40 21.51
N GLN A 123 19.69 -8.77 20.49
CA GLN A 123 20.79 -9.72 20.63
C GLN A 123 22.11 -9.07 21.05
N PHE A 124 22.15 -7.74 21.13
CA PHE A 124 23.33 -6.97 21.50
C PHE A 124 23.83 -7.32 22.90
N GLY A 125 25.11 -7.68 23.02
CA GLY A 125 25.73 -8.05 24.30
C GLY A 125 25.63 -9.53 24.65
N PHE A 126 25.03 -10.37 23.81
CA PHE A 126 25.20 -11.83 23.91
C PHE A 126 26.60 -12.26 23.43
N GLU A 127 27.02 -13.46 23.85
CA GLU A 127 28.36 -13.98 23.60
C GLU A 127 28.69 -14.03 22.09
N GLY A 128 29.61 -13.18 21.65
CA GLY A 128 30.06 -13.05 20.26
C GLY A 128 29.20 -12.17 19.35
N TYR A 129 28.35 -11.30 19.90
CA TYR A 129 27.69 -10.22 19.15
C TYR A 129 27.86 -8.88 19.91
N GLY A 130 28.93 -8.15 19.56
CA GLY A 130 29.33 -6.91 20.19
C GLY A 130 29.12 -5.68 19.31
N THR A 131 29.74 -4.56 19.71
CA THR A 131 29.58 -3.25 19.06
C THR A 131 29.95 -3.27 17.57
N LYS A 132 31.04 -3.97 17.21
CA LYS A 132 31.53 -3.99 15.83
C LYS A 132 30.58 -4.75 14.90
N GLU A 133 30.10 -5.90 15.36
CA GLU A 133 29.14 -6.71 14.60
C GLU A 133 27.83 -5.95 14.40
N PHE A 134 27.32 -5.34 15.46
CA PHE A 134 26.07 -4.59 15.41
C PHE A 134 26.15 -3.31 14.56
N GLU A 135 27.28 -2.60 14.57
CA GLU A 135 27.54 -1.45 13.70
C GLU A 135 27.62 -1.86 12.22
N SER A 136 28.33 -2.96 11.94
CA SER A 136 28.43 -3.52 10.58
C SER A 136 27.07 -3.94 10.04
N ASP A 137 26.29 -4.71 10.80
CA ASP A 137 24.94 -5.14 10.41
C ASP A 137 24.01 -3.94 10.20
N THR A 138 24.11 -2.93 11.08
CA THR A 138 23.34 -1.69 10.96
C THR A 138 23.61 -0.98 9.63
N ILE A 139 24.88 -0.80 9.27
CA ILE A 139 25.26 -0.16 8.00
C ILE A 139 24.71 -0.97 6.82
N GLN A 140 24.92 -2.28 6.84
CA GLN A 140 24.51 -3.17 5.76
C GLN A 140 22.97 -3.18 5.58
N ILE A 141 22.21 -3.21 6.68
CA ILE A 141 20.74 -3.12 6.64
C ILE A 141 20.26 -1.79 6.06
N GLN A 142 20.91 -0.67 6.42
CA GLN A 142 20.57 0.63 5.84
C GLN A 142 20.83 0.65 4.33
N GLU A 143 21.98 0.13 3.90
CA GLU A 143 22.34 0.03 2.48
C GLU A 143 21.35 -0.81 1.69
N TRP A 144 20.91 -1.95 2.24
CA TRP A 144 19.87 -2.79 1.64
C TRP A 144 18.55 -2.05 1.46
N ILE A 145 18.06 -1.38 2.51
CA ILE A 145 16.80 -0.62 2.43
C ILE A 145 16.92 0.51 1.41
N ILE A 146 18.04 1.23 1.39
CA ILE A 146 18.29 2.33 0.42
C ILE A 146 18.37 1.79 -1.01
N SER A 147 19.08 0.70 -1.23
CA SER A 147 19.19 0.04 -2.53
C SER A 147 17.82 -0.34 -3.09
N LEU A 148 16.97 -0.97 -2.25
CA LEU A 148 15.58 -1.26 -2.61
C LEU A 148 14.79 0.02 -2.93
N GLY A 149 14.91 1.06 -2.10
CA GLY A 149 14.24 2.35 -2.32
C GLY A 149 14.63 3.06 -3.61
N ASN A 150 15.88 2.88 -4.06
CA ASN A 150 16.37 3.39 -5.34
C ASN A 150 15.82 2.61 -6.53
N GLN A 151 15.70 1.28 -6.41
CA GLN A 151 15.24 0.41 -7.49
C GLN A 151 13.76 0.59 -7.87
N PHE A 152 12.98 1.14 -6.95
CA PHE A 152 11.53 1.34 -7.09
C PHE A 152 11.13 2.81 -6.89
N LYS A 153 12.07 3.74 -7.12
CA LYS A 153 11.84 5.18 -7.00
C LYS A 153 10.62 5.62 -7.81
N MET A 154 10.00 6.72 -7.38
CA MET A 154 8.90 7.34 -8.12
C MET A 154 9.39 8.63 -8.80
N GLY A 155 9.37 8.65 -10.13
CA GLY A 155 9.97 9.72 -10.93
C GLY A 155 11.49 9.73 -10.76
N GLY A 156 12.01 10.73 -10.05
CA GLY A 156 13.45 10.87 -9.77
C GLY A 156 13.83 10.71 -8.29
N THR A 157 12.86 10.54 -7.39
CA THR A 157 13.12 10.63 -5.95
C THR A 157 13.09 9.26 -5.28
N PRO A 158 14.15 8.87 -4.55
CA PRO A 158 14.18 7.60 -3.84
C PRO A 158 13.24 7.60 -2.64
N HIS A 159 12.78 6.41 -2.24
CA HIS A 159 11.91 6.28 -1.05
C HIS A 159 12.66 6.41 0.27
N PHE A 160 13.94 6.07 0.30
CA PHE A 160 14.77 6.07 1.50
C PHE A 160 16.08 6.83 1.26
N SER A 161 16.55 7.54 2.28
CA SER A 161 17.83 8.25 2.24
C SER A 161 18.53 8.30 3.60
N LEU A 162 19.84 8.54 3.58
CA LEU A 162 20.57 9.02 4.75
C LEU A 162 20.50 10.54 4.73
N LYS A 163 20.05 11.16 5.83
CA LYS A 163 20.09 12.63 5.94
C LYS A 163 21.54 13.10 5.89
N THR A 164 21.89 13.91 4.91
CA THR A 164 23.13 14.70 4.96
C THR A 164 22.89 15.99 5.75
N LYS A 165 23.97 16.67 6.19
CA LYS A 165 23.85 17.95 6.92
C LYS A 165 23.12 19.05 6.11
N GLU A 166 22.97 18.86 4.80
CA GLU A 166 22.32 19.80 3.88
C GLU A 166 20.83 19.49 3.62
N ASP A 167 20.34 18.30 4.02
CA ASP A 167 18.96 17.87 3.78
C ASP A 167 18.01 18.37 4.89
N GLN A 168 17.59 19.63 4.77
CA GLN A 168 16.47 20.15 5.54
C GLN A 168 15.18 19.40 5.18
N ASN A 169 14.50 18.86 6.20
CA ASN A 169 13.14 18.31 6.19
C ASN A 169 12.75 17.58 4.89
N GLY A 170 12.72 16.24 4.92
CA GLY A 170 12.19 15.40 3.82
C GLY A 170 10.93 16.01 3.21
N SER A 171 11.14 16.79 2.16
CA SER A 171 10.12 17.69 1.65
C SER A 171 9.11 16.82 0.92
N GLN A 172 7.84 17.20 0.96
CA GLN A 172 6.83 16.51 0.19
C GLN A 172 7.26 16.44 -1.28
N THR A 173 7.50 15.25 -1.79
CA THR A 173 7.78 15.02 -3.20
C THR A 173 6.47 14.98 -3.95
N LYS A 174 6.39 15.72 -5.06
CA LYS A 174 5.24 15.69 -5.98
C LYS A 174 5.72 15.23 -7.34
N VAL A 175 5.07 14.23 -7.90
CA VAL A 175 5.34 13.71 -9.24
C VAL A 175 4.05 13.77 -10.05
N ASN A 176 4.13 14.36 -11.24
CA ASN A 176 2.99 14.54 -12.13
C ASN A 176 3.10 13.55 -13.30
N PHE A 177 1.98 12.92 -13.63
CA PHE A 177 1.83 11.96 -14.71
C PHE A 177 0.72 12.42 -15.63
N PHE A 178 0.91 12.23 -16.94
CA PHE A 178 -0.14 12.44 -17.91
C PHE A 178 -0.82 11.11 -18.22
N VAL A 179 -2.12 11.05 -18.03
CA VAL A 179 -2.94 9.86 -18.28
C VAL A 179 -4.09 10.16 -19.22
N PRO A 180 -4.40 9.29 -20.20
CA PRO A 180 -5.64 9.36 -20.94
C PRO A 180 -6.83 9.21 -19.98
N TRP A 181 -7.88 9.99 -20.19
CA TRP A 181 -9.09 9.96 -19.37
C TRP A 181 -10.30 10.43 -20.17
N PHE A 182 -11.17 9.49 -20.54
CA PHE A 182 -12.40 9.74 -21.32
C PHE A 182 -12.16 10.64 -22.56
N GLY A 183 -11.11 10.34 -23.33
CA GLY A 183 -10.77 11.08 -24.56
C GLY A 183 -9.96 12.37 -24.35
N ASN A 184 -9.71 12.76 -23.10
CA ASN A 184 -8.85 13.88 -22.75
C ASN A 184 -7.52 13.41 -22.14
N LEU A 185 -6.52 14.28 -22.09
CA LEU A 185 -5.31 14.06 -21.30
C LEU A 185 -5.48 14.72 -19.94
N LYS A 186 -5.37 13.93 -18.87
CA LYS A 186 -5.47 14.39 -17.49
C LYS A 186 -4.10 14.34 -16.81
N THR A 187 -3.82 15.32 -15.95
CA THR A 187 -2.67 15.24 -15.05
C THR A 187 -3.07 14.57 -13.74
N GLU A 188 -2.36 13.50 -13.39
CA GLU A 188 -2.42 12.82 -12.10
C GLU A 188 -1.19 13.17 -11.27
N THR A 189 -1.38 13.52 -10.00
CA THR A 189 -0.28 13.89 -9.10
C THR A 189 -0.17 12.89 -7.96
N ILE A 190 1.01 12.27 -7.82
CA ILE A 190 1.37 11.45 -6.66
C ILE A 190 2.20 12.32 -5.71
N GLN A 191 1.85 12.30 -4.41
CA GLN A 191 2.54 13.06 -3.38
C GLN A 191 2.99 12.15 -2.23
N PHE A 192 4.30 12.04 -2.00
CA PHE A 192 4.85 11.16 -0.96
C PHE A 192 5.99 11.83 -0.21
N PHE A 193 6.39 11.24 0.92
CA PHE A 193 7.47 11.73 1.76
C PHE A 193 8.57 10.67 1.82
N PRO A 194 9.75 10.92 1.21
CA PRO A 194 10.92 10.06 1.42
C PRO A 194 11.27 9.95 2.90
N LEU A 195 11.65 8.76 3.35
CA LEU A 195 11.99 8.49 4.74
C LEU A 195 13.50 8.48 4.96
N SER A 196 13.94 9.15 6.03
CA SER A 196 15.35 9.12 6.43
C SER A 196 15.63 8.01 7.44
N LEU A 197 16.68 7.22 7.18
CA LEU A 197 17.18 6.18 8.07
C LEU A 197 18.20 6.79 9.05
N GLU A 198 17.75 7.47 10.11
CA GLU A 198 18.57 8.33 10.99
C GLU A 198 19.35 7.60 12.11
N ILE A 199 19.94 6.42 11.87
CA ILE A 199 20.57 5.64 12.97
C ILE A 199 22.00 6.12 13.28
N HIS A 200 22.68 6.72 12.32
CA HIS A 200 24.05 7.22 12.47
C HIS A 200 24.24 8.31 13.54
N LYS A 201 23.16 8.98 13.98
CA LYS A 201 23.22 9.99 15.05
C LYS A 201 23.42 9.36 16.43
N VAL A 202 22.85 8.19 16.67
CA VAL A 202 22.98 7.46 17.94
C VAL A 202 24.44 7.11 18.22
N TRP A 203 25.19 6.71 17.18
CA TRP A 203 26.59 6.36 17.31
C TRP A 203 27.48 7.55 17.72
N LYS A 204 27.19 8.73 17.20
CA LYS A 204 27.94 9.96 17.54
C LYS A 204 27.69 10.40 18.98
N GLU A 205 26.45 10.25 19.45
CA GLU A 205 26.06 10.60 20.83
C GLU A 205 26.57 9.54 21.83
N ALA A 206 26.56 8.27 21.43
CA ALA A 206 27.01 7.18 22.29
C ALA A 206 28.52 7.10 22.48
N ALA A 207 29.32 7.62 21.54
CA ALA A 207 30.78 7.71 21.68
C ALA A 207 31.24 8.52 22.91
N ALA A 208 30.34 9.26 23.57
CA ALA A 208 30.62 10.03 24.78
C ALA A 208 30.56 9.20 26.08
N PHE A 209 29.98 7.99 26.09
CA PHE A 209 29.86 7.18 27.30
C PHE A 209 31.17 6.43 27.61
N LYS A 210 31.64 6.54 28.86
CA LYS A 210 32.88 5.89 29.33
C LYS A 210 32.68 4.50 29.94
N ASN A 211 31.45 4.14 30.33
CA ASN A 211 31.09 2.86 30.94
C ASN A 211 30.45 1.94 29.89
N GLN A 212 30.97 0.72 29.73
CA GLN A 212 30.53 -0.23 28.71
C GLN A 212 29.13 -0.79 28.94
N ILE A 213 28.71 -1.02 30.19
CA ILE A 213 27.35 -1.54 30.49
C ILE A 213 26.30 -0.46 30.20
N GLU A 214 26.59 0.76 30.66
CA GLU A 214 25.75 1.94 30.44
C GLU A 214 25.68 2.31 28.95
N PHE A 215 26.81 2.25 28.25
CA PHE A 215 26.89 2.40 26.79
C PHE A 215 26.00 1.37 26.07
N ASN A 216 26.09 0.09 26.46
CA ASN A 216 25.32 -0.97 25.81
C ASN A 216 23.80 -0.80 26.02
N GLN A 217 23.36 -0.50 27.24
CA GLN A 217 21.93 -0.32 27.54
C GLN A 217 21.36 0.93 26.86
N ASN A 218 22.11 2.04 26.87
CA ASN A 218 21.65 3.30 26.28
C ASN A 218 21.60 3.23 24.75
N ILE A 219 22.59 2.61 24.09
CA ILE A 219 22.55 2.42 22.63
C ILE A 219 21.37 1.57 22.20
N VAL A 220 21.14 0.43 22.86
CA VAL A 220 20.04 -0.47 22.48
C VAL A 220 18.71 0.24 22.65
N SER A 221 18.51 0.96 23.76
CA SER A 221 17.31 1.76 24.01
C SER A 221 17.10 2.83 22.93
N GLU A 222 18.14 3.58 22.58
CA GLU A 222 18.06 4.64 21.56
C GLU A 222 17.83 4.08 20.14
N VAL A 223 18.51 3.01 19.76
CA VAL A 223 18.29 2.36 18.46
C VAL A 223 16.87 1.81 18.38
N LEU A 224 16.38 1.11 19.42
CA LEU A 224 15.00 0.63 19.45
C LEU A 224 13.99 1.78 19.37
N ARG A 225 14.23 2.90 20.04
CA ARG A 225 13.40 4.12 19.95
C ARG A 225 13.35 4.65 18.52
N ILE A 226 14.48 4.73 17.83
CA ILE A 226 14.54 5.19 16.43
C ILE A 226 13.84 4.20 15.49
N LEU A 227 14.10 2.89 15.66
CA LEU A 227 13.46 1.85 14.84
C LEU A 227 11.94 1.85 15.02
N ASN A 228 11.44 2.05 16.24
CA ASN A 228 10.00 2.18 16.50
C ASN A 228 9.40 3.40 15.79
N LEU A 229 10.08 4.56 15.86
CA LEU A 229 9.64 5.75 15.14
C LEU A 229 9.67 5.54 13.62
N LEU A 230 10.69 4.85 13.11
CA LEU A 230 10.83 4.56 11.69
C LEU A 230 9.75 3.59 11.21
N LEU A 231 9.43 2.54 11.98
CA LEU A 231 8.31 1.63 11.71
C LEU A 231 6.98 2.38 11.66
N TYR A 232 6.72 3.28 12.61
CA TYR A 232 5.52 4.12 12.58
C TYR A 232 5.44 4.95 11.28
N ARG A 233 6.55 5.58 10.89
CA ARG A 233 6.62 6.37 9.63
C ARG A 233 6.47 5.49 8.39
N MET A 234 7.07 4.30 8.37
CA MET A 234 6.91 3.34 7.29
C MET A 234 5.48 2.87 7.14
N ASN A 235 4.78 2.56 8.24
CA ASN A 235 3.36 2.20 8.19
C ASN A 235 2.51 3.33 7.60
N GLY A 236 2.77 4.58 7.98
CA GLY A 236 2.10 5.74 7.38
C GLY A 236 2.40 5.93 5.89
N ALA A 237 3.63 5.64 5.45
CA ALA A 237 4.00 5.69 4.03
C ALA A 237 3.38 4.53 3.23
N GLN A 238 3.39 3.30 3.78
CA GLN A 238 2.74 2.12 3.22
C GLN A 238 1.24 2.37 3.03
N ALA A 239 0.56 2.92 4.05
CA ALA A 239 -0.85 3.28 3.99
C ALA A 239 -1.19 4.23 2.82
N ARG A 240 -0.30 5.19 2.57
CA ARG A 240 -0.45 6.12 1.45
C ARG A 240 -0.27 5.42 0.10
N TRP A 241 0.73 4.54 -0.02
CA TRP A 241 0.90 3.76 -1.25
C TRP A 241 -0.29 2.84 -1.49
N HIS A 242 -0.80 2.19 -0.45
CA HIS A 242 -2.04 1.42 -0.51
C HIS A 242 -3.22 2.25 -1.02
N GLN A 243 -3.38 3.49 -0.54
CA GLN A 243 -4.41 4.41 -1.03
C GLN A 243 -4.27 4.66 -2.54
N TYR A 244 -3.05 4.90 -3.03
CA TYR A 244 -2.79 5.06 -4.46
C TYR A 244 -3.07 3.78 -5.25
N SER A 245 -2.66 2.62 -4.74
CA SER A 245 -2.91 1.33 -5.39
C SER A 245 -4.38 1.03 -5.52
N VAL A 246 -5.17 1.23 -4.46
CA VAL A 246 -6.63 1.12 -4.52
C VAL A 246 -7.18 2.10 -5.54
N ARG A 247 -6.84 3.39 -5.45
CA ARG A 247 -7.34 4.43 -6.35
C ARG A 247 -7.10 4.08 -7.82
N PHE A 248 -5.86 3.76 -8.18
CA PHE A 248 -5.50 3.47 -9.56
C PHE A 248 -6.02 2.13 -10.05
N TYR A 249 -6.22 1.15 -9.16
CA TYR A 249 -6.94 -0.08 -9.49
C TYR A 249 -8.37 0.21 -9.97
N TYR A 250 -9.13 1.05 -9.24
CA TYR A 250 -10.50 1.41 -9.63
C TYR A 250 -10.55 2.27 -10.89
N LEU A 251 -9.63 3.23 -11.02
CA LEU A 251 -9.58 4.07 -12.24
C LEU A 251 -9.19 3.25 -13.48
N ASN A 252 -8.29 2.28 -13.34
CA ASN A 252 -7.98 1.31 -14.40
C ASN A 252 -9.20 0.44 -14.75
N PHE A 253 -9.96 -0.02 -13.75
CA PHE A 253 -11.21 -0.75 -14.01
C PHE A 253 -12.21 0.08 -14.82
N VAL A 254 -12.37 1.36 -14.48
CA VAL A 254 -13.25 2.30 -15.21
C VAL A 254 -12.76 2.49 -16.65
N GLU A 255 -11.46 2.67 -16.84
CA GLU A 255 -10.83 2.83 -18.16
C GLU A 255 -11.07 1.59 -19.03
N GLN A 256 -10.87 0.39 -18.49
CA GLN A 256 -11.14 -0.87 -19.18
C GLN A 256 -12.62 -1.05 -19.55
N GLU A 257 -13.55 -0.75 -18.64
CA GLU A 257 -14.98 -0.80 -18.90
C GLU A 257 -15.40 0.18 -20.01
N PHE A 258 -14.79 1.37 -20.03
CA PHE A 258 -15.01 2.38 -21.05
C PHE A 258 -14.49 1.91 -22.42
N GLU A 259 -13.24 1.47 -22.50
CA GLU A 259 -12.61 0.98 -23.73
C GLU A 259 -13.36 -0.21 -24.33
N GLN A 260 -13.75 -1.19 -23.51
CA GLN A 260 -14.51 -2.36 -23.96
C GLN A 260 -15.84 -1.97 -24.60
N LYS A 261 -16.53 -0.98 -24.04
CA LYS A 261 -17.81 -0.50 -24.59
C LYS A 261 -17.62 0.37 -25.82
N GLN A 262 -16.53 1.13 -25.92
CA GLN A 262 -16.18 1.90 -27.11
C GLN A 262 -15.82 0.97 -28.29
N ASN A 263 -15.03 -0.07 -28.03
CA ASN A 263 -14.63 -1.04 -29.05
C ASN A 263 -15.80 -1.87 -29.60
N LYS A 264 -16.82 -2.16 -28.78
CA LYS A 264 -18.08 -2.78 -29.24
C LYS A 264 -18.94 -1.85 -30.10
N LYS A 265 -18.78 -0.54 -29.99
CA LYS A 265 -19.60 0.48 -30.65
C LYS A 265 -19.05 1.03 -31.95
N ASN A 266 -17.79 0.76 -32.29
CA ASN A 266 -17.27 1.04 -33.62
C ASN A 266 -18.01 0.26 -34.73
N GLN A 267 -19.08 -0.48 -34.39
CA GLN A 267 -20.01 -1.13 -35.30
C GLN A 267 -21.41 -0.46 -35.39
N GLU A 268 -21.86 0.41 -34.46
CA GLU A 268 -23.21 1.01 -34.50
C GLU A 268 -23.34 2.44 -33.88
N ILE A 269 -23.79 3.40 -34.71
CA ILE A 269 -24.46 4.72 -34.53
C ILE A 269 -24.26 5.55 -33.22
N GLN A 270 -23.94 6.85 -33.42
CA GLN A 270 -23.56 7.91 -32.46
C GLN A 270 -24.46 8.20 -31.24
N ASN A 271 -25.74 7.79 -31.19
CA ASN A 271 -26.65 8.11 -30.07
C ASN A 271 -26.53 7.18 -28.85
N GLN A 272 -25.74 6.11 -28.91
CA GLN A 272 -25.53 5.21 -27.77
C GLN A 272 -24.51 5.75 -26.75
N ASN A 273 -23.77 6.82 -27.05
CA ASN A 273 -22.62 7.27 -26.25
C ASN A 273 -22.98 7.70 -24.82
N SER A 274 -24.05 8.47 -24.63
CA SER A 274 -24.50 8.91 -23.31
C SER A 274 -24.96 7.74 -22.44
N LYS A 275 -25.80 6.83 -22.96
CA LYS A 275 -26.28 5.66 -22.21
C LYS A 275 -25.14 4.74 -21.77
N SER A 276 -24.13 4.54 -22.62
CA SER A 276 -22.96 3.71 -22.30
C SER A 276 -22.10 4.29 -21.20
N LEU A 277 -21.87 5.61 -21.21
CA LEU A 277 -21.11 6.33 -20.20
C LEU A 277 -21.79 6.24 -18.82
N VAL A 278 -23.10 6.48 -18.76
CA VAL A 278 -23.89 6.28 -17.52
C VAL A 278 -23.79 4.82 -17.03
N SER A 279 -23.76 3.87 -17.94
CA SER A 279 -23.59 2.46 -17.63
C SER A 279 -22.20 2.15 -17.01
N VAL A 280 -21.12 2.77 -17.53
CA VAL A 280 -19.75 2.67 -16.96
C VAL A 280 -19.72 3.27 -15.57
N ARG A 281 -20.37 4.43 -15.38
CA ARG A 281 -20.54 5.06 -14.07
C ARG A 281 -21.20 4.09 -13.09
N GLY A 282 -22.40 3.59 -13.41
CA GLY A 282 -23.17 2.75 -12.49
C GLY A 282 -22.39 1.52 -12.00
N VAL A 283 -21.72 0.80 -12.90
CA VAL A 283 -20.90 -0.37 -12.55
C VAL A 283 -19.68 0.02 -11.70
N SER A 284 -18.99 1.10 -12.06
CA SER A 284 -17.78 1.55 -11.36
C SER A 284 -18.09 2.09 -9.96
N LEU A 285 -19.17 2.85 -9.82
CA LEU A 285 -19.64 3.34 -8.53
C LEU A 285 -20.12 2.19 -7.64
N GLU A 286 -20.87 1.22 -8.19
CA GLU A 286 -21.29 0.03 -7.42
C GLU A 286 -20.06 -0.72 -6.88
N SER A 287 -18.99 -0.80 -7.69
CA SER A 287 -17.70 -1.39 -7.31
C SER A 287 -17.08 -0.69 -6.10
N ALA A 288 -16.93 0.62 -6.18
CA ALA A 288 -16.36 1.42 -5.09
C ALA A 288 -17.19 1.29 -3.81
N VAL A 289 -18.53 1.38 -3.89
CA VAL A 289 -19.41 1.30 -2.73
C VAL A 289 -19.41 -0.11 -2.11
N ARG A 290 -19.30 -1.18 -2.91
CA ARG A 290 -19.16 -2.55 -2.39
C ARG A 290 -17.89 -2.72 -1.55
N THR A 291 -16.78 -2.13 -1.99
CA THR A 291 -15.53 -2.18 -1.23
C THR A 291 -15.58 -1.31 0.01
N ILE A 292 -16.22 -0.14 -0.05
CA ILE A 292 -16.51 0.66 1.15
C ILE A 292 -17.33 -0.15 2.16
N LYS A 293 -18.37 -0.87 1.70
CA LYS A 293 -19.19 -1.75 2.54
C LYS A 293 -18.35 -2.84 3.21
N GLU A 294 -17.51 -3.53 2.44
CA GLU A 294 -16.64 -4.58 2.95
C GLU A 294 -15.66 -4.02 4.00
N ARG A 295 -15.02 -2.87 3.73
CA ARG A 295 -14.14 -2.21 4.71
C ARG A 295 -14.87 -1.83 5.99
N ALA A 296 -16.09 -1.30 5.86
CA ALA A 296 -16.92 -0.94 7.00
C ALA A 296 -17.30 -2.17 7.83
N PHE A 297 -17.66 -3.28 7.18
CA PHE A 297 -17.98 -4.54 7.86
C PHE A 297 -16.78 -5.07 8.67
N HIS A 298 -15.60 -5.11 8.06
CA HIS A 298 -14.37 -5.52 8.75
C HIS A 298 -14.04 -4.62 9.95
N MET A 299 -14.24 -3.30 9.84
CA MET A 299 -14.03 -2.40 10.99
C MET A 299 -15.00 -2.65 12.16
N GLN A 300 -16.18 -3.25 11.92
CA GLN A 300 -17.10 -3.63 12.99
C GLN A 300 -16.70 -4.89 13.74
N SER A 301 -16.02 -5.83 13.07
CA SER A 301 -15.72 -7.13 13.66
C SER A 301 -14.77 -7.06 14.86
N GLY A 302 -14.17 -5.89 15.12
CA GLY A 302 -13.39 -5.61 16.32
C GLY A 302 -11.95 -6.16 16.29
N VAL A 303 -11.55 -6.77 15.17
CA VAL A 303 -10.26 -7.47 15.01
C VAL A 303 -9.10 -6.52 14.66
N TYR A 304 -9.37 -5.24 14.38
CA TYR A 304 -8.39 -4.32 13.79
C TYR A 304 -7.78 -3.31 14.77
N HIS A 305 -6.46 -3.16 14.68
CA HIS A 305 -5.65 -2.19 15.42
C HIS A 305 -5.90 -0.75 14.91
N GLU A 306 -5.44 0.26 15.65
CA GLU A 306 -5.65 1.68 15.34
C GLU A 306 -5.14 2.07 13.94
N MET A 307 -3.96 1.58 13.55
CA MET A 307 -3.37 1.84 12.22
C MET A 307 -4.20 1.23 11.08
N ASP A 308 -4.75 0.03 11.27
CA ASP A 308 -5.60 -0.61 10.26
C ASP A 308 -6.85 0.22 10.00
N ARG A 309 -7.45 0.77 11.07
CA ARG A 309 -8.63 1.63 10.96
C ARG A 309 -8.31 2.92 10.20
N GLN A 310 -7.18 3.55 10.50
CA GLN A 310 -6.73 4.73 9.77
C GLN A 310 -6.51 4.43 8.28
N ASN A 311 -5.91 3.29 7.95
CA ASN A 311 -5.72 2.85 6.57
C ASN A 311 -7.05 2.66 5.85
N GLN A 312 -8.02 1.99 6.50
CA GLN A 312 -9.33 1.81 5.89
C GLN A 312 -10.10 3.13 5.74
N GLN A 313 -9.96 4.07 6.67
CA GLN A 313 -10.54 5.40 6.54
C GLN A 313 -9.97 6.14 5.31
N MET A 314 -8.66 6.07 5.09
CA MET A 314 -8.01 6.65 3.91
C MET A 314 -8.50 6.02 2.61
N VAL A 315 -8.69 4.70 2.60
CA VAL A 315 -9.24 3.97 1.45
C VAL A 315 -10.67 4.41 1.14
N VAL A 316 -11.56 4.45 2.14
CA VAL A 316 -12.95 4.89 1.97
C VAL A 316 -13.00 6.32 1.42
N SER A 317 -12.23 7.23 2.01
CA SER A 317 -12.13 8.61 1.53
C SER A 317 -11.62 8.68 0.09
N SER A 318 -10.63 7.87 -0.27
CA SER A 318 -10.08 7.82 -1.62
C SER A 318 -11.09 7.31 -2.64
N LEU A 319 -11.85 6.27 -2.29
CA LEU A 319 -12.87 5.71 -3.17
C LEU A 319 -14.01 6.70 -3.42
N ILE A 320 -14.39 7.46 -2.40
CA ILE A 320 -15.40 8.52 -2.53
C ILE A 320 -14.93 9.61 -3.50
N HIS A 321 -13.67 10.05 -3.41
CA HIS A 321 -13.11 10.99 -4.40
C HIS A 321 -13.01 10.39 -5.81
N VAL A 322 -12.72 9.09 -5.93
CA VAL A 322 -12.75 8.38 -7.22
C VAL A 322 -14.16 8.38 -7.81
N MET A 323 -15.19 8.16 -6.98
CA MET A 323 -16.59 8.19 -7.40
C MET A 323 -17.02 9.57 -7.94
N ASP A 324 -16.66 10.63 -7.24
CA ASP A 324 -16.91 12.02 -7.69
C ASP A 324 -16.13 12.30 -8.98
N GLN A 325 -14.85 11.91 -9.05
CA GLN A 325 -14.02 12.07 -10.25
C GLN A 325 -14.63 11.37 -11.48
N ILE A 326 -15.11 10.14 -11.32
CA ILE A 326 -15.74 9.36 -12.40
C ILE A 326 -17.01 10.07 -12.87
N SER A 327 -17.85 10.52 -11.93
CA SER A 327 -19.15 11.14 -12.26
C SER A 327 -18.97 12.51 -12.92
N GLU A 328 -18.07 13.36 -12.40
CA GLU A 328 -17.73 14.63 -13.04
C GLU A 328 -17.26 14.42 -14.49
N SER A 329 -16.50 13.36 -14.76
CA SER A 329 -15.95 13.08 -16.09
C SER A 329 -16.97 12.50 -17.07
N ILE A 330 -18.01 11.83 -16.58
CA ILE A 330 -19.00 11.12 -17.39
C ILE A 330 -20.20 12.03 -17.70
N ASP A 331 -20.74 12.72 -16.70
CA ASP A 331 -21.97 13.50 -16.85
C ASP A 331 -21.94 14.87 -16.16
N GLY A 332 -20.76 15.32 -15.70
CA GLY A 332 -20.58 16.64 -15.09
C GLY A 332 -21.12 16.74 -13.65
N GLU A 333 -21.54 15.62 -13.06
CA GLU A 333 -22.11 15.59 -11.71
C GLU A 333 -21.00 15.55 -10.64
N LYS A 334 -20.66 16.71 -10.09
CA LYS A 334 -19.64 16.84 -9.03
C LYS A 334 -20.10 16.38 -7.63
N GLU A 335 -21.40 16.15 -7.44
CA GLU A 335 -21.99 15.87 -6.11
C GLU A 335 -22.75 14.54 -6.05
N ILE A 336 -22.32 13.54 -6.84
CA ILE A 336 -22.94 12.21 -6.85
C ILE A 336 -22.96 11.59 -5.44
N THR A 337 -21.95 11.88 -4.63
CA THR A 337 -21.83 11.41 -3.25
C THR A 337 -22.94 11.96 -2.35
N LYS A 338 -23.36 13.21 -2.54
CA LYS A 338 -24.54 13.77 -1.85
C LYS A 338 -25.83 13.09 -2.30
N LYS A 339 -25.98 12.84 -3.61
CA LYS A 339 -27.16 12.13 -4.16
C LYS A 339 -27.27 10.70 -3.62
N LEU A 340 -26.14 10.01 -3.51
CA LEU A 340 -26.04 8.68 -2.91
C LEU A 340 -26.07 8.70 -1.38
N ARG A 341 -26.23 9.89 -0.77
CA ARG A 341 -26.24 10.10 0.69
C ARG A 341 -24.96 9.65 1.40
N LEU A 342 -23.85 9.52 0.70
CA LEU A 342 -22.54 9.14 1.26
C LEU A 342 -21.85 10.29 2.01
N VAL A 343 -22.65 11.15 2.65
CA VAL A 343 -22.22 12.30 3.43
C VAL A 343 -22.91 12.29 4.79
N HIS A 344 -22.20 12.72 5.83
CA HIS A 344 -22.80 12.87 7.16
C HIS A 344 -23.65 14.14 7.25
N LYS A 345 -24.35 14.33 8.38
CA LYS A 345 -25.29 15.45 8.61
C LYS A 345 -24.71 16.87 8.42
N TYR A 346 -23.38 17.03 8.44
CA TYR A 346 -22.71 18.32 8.22
C TYR A 346 -22.08 18.45 6.82
N GLY A 347 -22.39 17.54 5.91
CA GLY A 347 -21.97 17.58 4.51
C GLY A 347 -20.55 17.05 4.24
N GLY A 348 -19.83 16.56 5.25
CA GLY A 348 -18.55 15.88 5.03
C GLY A 348 -18.74 14.43 4.59
N ILE A 349 -17.68 13.87 4.02
CA ILE A 349 -17.62 12.50 3.52
C ILE A 349 -17.84 11.50 4.67
N ILE A 350 -18.62 10.44 4.44
CA ILE A 350 -18.69 9.32 5.38
C ILE A 350 -17.28 8.74 5.55
N SER A 351 -16.73 8.92 6.75
CA SER A 351 -15.49 8.29 7.17
C SER A 351 -15.82 7.20 8.16
N VAL A 352 -15.33 5.99 7.88
CA VAL A 352 -15.45 4.87 8.80
C VAL A 352 -14.15 4.78 9.56
N SER A 353 -14.14 5.19 10.83
CA SER A 353 -12.94 5.28 11.66
C SER A 353 -12.99 4.36 12.88
N THR A 354 -14.19 3.94 13.28
CA THR A 354 -14.45 3.10 14.46
C THR A 354 -15.58 2.12 14.18
N ALA A 355 -15.65 1.03 14.95
CA ALA A 355 -16.78 0.08 14.90
C ALA A 355 -18.14 0.78 15.06
N ALA A 356 -18.24 1.79 15.93
CA ALA A 356 -19.45 2.59 16.12
C ALA A 356 -19.80 3.38 14.84
N SER A 357 -18.86 4.16 14.30
CA SER A 357 -19.09 4.88 13.05
C SER A 357 -19.37 3.97 11.85
N ALA A 358 -18.77 2.78 11.81
CA ALA A 358 -19.00 1.78 10.77
C ALA A 358 -20.45 1.30 10.81
N ARG A 359 -20.95 1.01 12.02
CA ARG A 359 -22.36 0.65 12.26
C ARG A 359 -23.32 1.72 11.80
N ASP A 360 -23.04 2.97 12.11
CA ASP A 360 -23.91 4.07 11.70
C ASP A 360 -23.84 4.34 10.19
N SER A 361 -22.71 4.02 9.55
CA SER A 361 -22.47 4.24 8.11
C SER A 361 -23.03 3.14 7.22
N LEU A 362 -23.12 1.89 7.70
CA LEU A 362 -23.48 0.74 6.87
C LEU A 362 -24.86 0.88 6.20
N SER A 363 -25.88 1.33 6.92
CA SER A 363 -27.22 1.51 6.34
C SER A 363 -27.22 2.50 5.18
N VAL A 364 -26.43 3.57 5.30
CA VAL A 364 -26.30 4.59 4.27
C VAL A 364 -25.57 4.05 3.03
N ILE A 365 -24.55 3.21 3.25
CA ILE A 365 -23.83 2.50 2.18
C ILE A 365 -24.75 1.49 1.47
N GLU A 366 -25.63 0.81 2.20
CA GLU A 366 -26.61 -0.12 1.62
C GLU A 366 -27.67 0.58 0.77
N ASP A 367 -28.17 1.73 1.22
CA ASP A 367 -29.07 2.58 0.43
C ASP A 367 -28.39 3.04 -0.87
N ALA A 368 -27.12 3.47 -0.81
CA ALA A 368 -26.35 3.86 -1.98
C ALA A 368 -26.18 2.70 -2.98
N LEU A 369 -25.88 1.50 -2.50
CA LEU A 369 -25.82 0.29 -3.34
C LEU A 369 -27.15 -0.01 -4.01
N PHE A 370 -28.25 0.08 -3.27
CA PHE A 370 -29.59 -0.16 -3.80
C PHE A 370 -29.94 0.82 -4.92
N LEU A 371 -29.63 2.11 -4.74
CA LEU A 371 -29.84 3.13 -5.76
C LEU A 371 -29.01 2.86 -7.03
N LEU A 372 -27.73 2.53 -6.88
CA LEU A 372 -26.84 2.22 -8.01
C LEU A 372 -27.26 0.95 -8.75
N GLN A 373 -27.73 -0.07 -8.03
CA GLN A 373 -28.25 -1.30 -8.65
C GLN A 373 -29.53 -1.05 -9.43
N LYS A 374 -30.41 -0.18 -8.93
CA LYS A 374 -31.61 0.26 -9.64
C LYS A 374 -31.25 1.04 -10.91
N GLU A 375 -30.30 1.98 -10.81
CA GLU A 375 -29.78 2.73 -11.95
C GLU A 375 -29.16 1.80 -12.99
N ARG A 376 -28.33 0.84 -12.57
CA ARG A 376 -27.76 -0.17 -13.45
C ARG A 376 -28.84 -0.96 -14.19
N ARG A 377 -29.87 -1.46 -13.50
CA ARG A 377 -30.99 -2.18 -14.15
C ARG A 377 -31.74 -1.34 -15.19
N LEU A 378 -31.82 -0.02 -15.01
CA LEU A 378 -32.44 0.89 -15.98
C LEU A 378 -31.61 1.04 -17.26
N HIS A 379 -30.29 0.93 -17.15
CA HIS A 379 -29.36 1.10 -18.27
C HIS A 379 -28.79 -0.22 -18.82
N PHE A 380 -29.02 -1.34 -18.12
CA PHE A 380 -28.66 -2.71 -18.47
C PHE A 380 -29.81 -3.66 -18.08
N PRO A 381 -30.89 -3.74 -18.88
CA PRO A 381 -32.00 -4.67 -18.66
C PRO A 381 -31.59 -6.13 -18.86
#